data_AF-A0A345ZMM8-F1
#
_entry.id   AF-A0A345ZMM8-F1
#
_cell.length_a   1.000
_cell.length_b   1.000
_cell.length_c   1.000
_cell.angle_alpha   90.00
_cell.angle_beta   90.00
_cell.angle_gamma   90.00
#
_symmetry.space_group_name_H-M   'P 1'
#
loop_
_entity.id
_entity.type
_entity.pdbx_description
1 polymer ?
#
loop_
_entity_poly.entity_id
_entity_poly.type
_entity_poly.pdbx_seq_one_letter_code
_entity_poly.pdbx_strand_id
1 'polypeptide(L)'
;MSKPLYKVTFLSAGKVYELYARHVASGAIWGFTEVGELVFDVNEGVVVDPTEERLRDEFGNTRVLHLPMHSIVRIEEVERKSQASIRDAATGERVVTPFPMPGKPR
;
A
#
# COMPACT_ATOMS: atom_id res chain seq x y z
N MET A 1 -16.39 16.72 -10.61
CA MET A 1 -16.42 15.88 -9.40
C MET A 1 -15.03 15.29 -9.18
N SER A 2 -14.51 15.28 -7.95
CA SER A 2 -13.24 14.59 -7.66
C SER A 2 -13.45 13.09 -7.82
N LYS A 3 -12.51 12.39 -8.47
CA LYS A 3 -12.52 10.92 -8.47
C LYS A 3 -12.44 10.43 -7.01
N PRO A 4 -13.24 9.43 -6.61
CA PRO A 4 -13.18 8.87 -5.25
C PRO A 4 -11.76 8.38 -4.95
N LEU A 5 -11.39 8.39 -3.66
CA LEU A 5 -10.13 7.85 -3.19
C LEU A 5 -10.43 6.61 -2.36
N TYR A 6 -9.80 5.51 -2.70
CA TYR A 6 -9.95 4.26 -1.98
C TYR A 6 -8.69 3.95 -1.20
N LYS A 7 -8.84 3.51 0.04
CA LYS A 7 -7.81 2.78 0.79
C LYS A 7 -8.11 1.29 0.65
N VAL A 8 -7.18 0.54 0.09
CA VAL A 8 -7.28 -0.91 -0.10
C VAL A 8 -6.27 -1.58 0.80
N THR A 9 -6.75 -2.40 1.73
CA THR A 9 -5.93 -3.22 2.62
C THR A 9 -6.01 -4.67 2.18
N PHE A 10 -4.87 -5.31 1.90
CA PHE A 10 -4.83 -6.69 1.41
C PHE A 10 -3.59 -7.44 1.88
N LEU A 11 -3.69 -8.76 1.91
CA LEU A 11 -2.61 -9.69 2.23
C LEU A 11 -1.86 -10.08 0.94
N SER A 12 -0.55 -9.93 0.94
CA SER A 12 0.32 -10.44 -0.12
C SER A 12 1.66 -10.88 0.46
N ALA A 13 2.16 -12.04 0.05
CA ALA A 13 3.46 -12.57 0.47
C ALA A 13 3.74 -12.50 1.99
N GLY A 14 2.73 -12.77 2.83
CA GLY A 14 2.85 -12.74 4.29
C GLY A 14 2.85 -11.34 4.92
N LYS A 15 2.56 -10.29 4.14
CA LYS A 15 2.46 -8.91 4.60
C LYS A 15 1.08 -8.34 4.31
N VAL A 16 0.61 -7.47 5.19
CA VAL A 16 -0.58 -6.65 4.97
C VAL A 16 -0.13 -5.31 4.40
N TYR A 17 -0.58 -5.03 3.19
CA TYR A 17 -0.33 -3.81 2.46
C TYR A 17 -1.51 -2.87 2.58
N GLU A 18 -1.25 -1.57 2.70
CA GLU A 18 -2.24 -0.51 2.57
C GLU A 18 -1.87 0.38 1.39
N LEU A 19 -2.69 0.34 0.33
CA LEU A 19 -2.50 1.15 -0.87
C LEU A 19 -3.67 2.12 -1.06
N TYR A 20 -3.37 3.25 -1.69
CA TYR A 20 -4.37 4.20 -2.11
C TYR A 20 -4.56 4.14 -3.62
N ALA A 21 -5.81 4.19 -4.08
CA ALA A 21 -6.18 4.04 -5.48
C ALA A 21 -7.35 4.97 -5.85
N ARG A 22 -7.45 5.36 -7.12
CA ARG A 22 -8.61 6.12 -7.65
C ARG A 22 -9.61 5.25 -8.41
N HIS A 23 -9.27 3.99 -8.63
CA HIS A 23 -10.13 3.04 -9.32
C HIS A 23 -10.20 1.72 -8.55
N VAL A 24 -11.42 1.29 -8.23
CA VAL A 24 -11.73 -0.03 -7.69
C VAL A 24 -12.98 -0.55 -8.40
N ALA A 25 -12.92 -1.75 -8.96
CA ALA A 25 -14.05 -2.36 -9.66
C ALA A 25 -14.03 -3.89 -9.57
N SER A 26 -15.21 -4.51 -9.72
CA SER A 26 -15.31 -5.94 -10.04
C SER A 26 -14.82 -6.13 -11.47
N GLY A 27 -13.66 -6.79 -11.63
CA GLY A 27 -12.96 -6.87 -12.90
C GLY A 27 -13.51 -7.91 -13.87
N ALA A 28 -12.92 -7.96 -15.07
CA ALA A 28 -13.24 -8.99 -16.07
C ALA A 28 -12.80 -10.40 -15.65
N ILE A 29 -11.84 -10.49 -14.72
CA ILE A 29 -11.34 -11.75 -14.17
C ILE A 29 -12.20 -12.13 -12.96
N TRP A 30 -12.95 -13.23 -13.11
CA TRP A 30 -13.79 -13.73 -12.02
C TRP A 30 -12.97 -14.07 -10.77
N GLY A 31 -13.45 -13.63 -9.60
CA GLY A 31 -12.79 -13.84 -8.32
C GLY A 31 -11.69 -12.82 -7.99
N PHE A 32 -11.51 -11.79 -8.82
CA PHE A 32 -10.55 -10.71 -8.61
C PHE A 32 -11.21 -9.34 -8.60
N THR A 33 -10.66 -8.45 -7.77
CA THR A 33 -10.99 -7.03 -7.75
C THR A 33 -9.88 -6.26 -8.47
N GLU A 34 -10.26 -5.42 -9.42
CA GLU A 34 -9.35 -4.50 -10.10
C GLU A 34 -9.12 -3.28 -9.22
N VAL A 35 -7.85 -2.97 -8.95
CA VAL A 35 -7.40 -1.79 -8.21
C VAL A 35 -6.38 -1.05 -9.07
N GLY A 36 -6.73 0.15 -9.52
CA GLY A 36 -5.94 0.91 -10.48
C GLY A 36 -5.79 2.38 -10.09
N GLU A 37 -4.98 3.10 -10.87
CA GLU A 37 -4.67 4.51 -10.61
C GLU A 37 -4.10 4.68 -9.18
N LEU A 38 -3.05 3.92 -8.85
CA LEU A 38 -2.40 3.93 -7.54
C LEU A 38 -1.82 5.30 -7.21
N VAL A 39 -1.95 5.73 -5.96
CA VAL A 39 -1.59 7.07 -5.48
C VAL A 39 -0.49 6.98 -4.43
N PHE A 40 0.74 7.32 -4.81
CA PHE A 40 1.90 7.39 -3.91
C PHE A 40 2.21 8.85 -3.55
N ASP A 41 2.39 9.15 -2.26
CA ASP A 41 2.82 10.49 -1.82
C ASP A 41 4.34 10.57 -1.75
N VAL A 42 4.96 10.93 -2.87
CA VAL A 42 6.42 11.14 -2.93
C VAL A 42 6.62 12.61 -3.25
N ASN A 43 6.33 13.46 -2.27
CA ASN A 43 6.63 14.88 -2.42
C ASN A 43 8.16 15.04 -2.51
N GLU A 44 8.62 15.97 -3.37
CA GLU A 44 10.03 16.36 -3.56
C GLU A 44 10.66 17.08 -2.34
N GLY A 45 10.11 16.86 -1.14
CA GLY A 45 10.58 17.42 0.12
C GLY A 45 11.63 16.54 0.80
N VAL A 46 12.40 17.17 1.70
CA VAL A 46 13.63 16.64 2.32
C VAL A 46 13.44 15.36 3.18
N VAL A 47 12.21 14.90 3.43
CA VAL A 47 11.94 13.67 4.20
C VAL A 47 10.86 12.83 3.50
N VAL A 48 11.29 11.74 2.86
CA VAL A 48 10.41 10.75 2.26
C VAL A 48 10.11 9.64 3.28
N ASP A 49 8.85 9.20 3.39
CA ASP A 49 8.50 8.04 4.22
C ASP A 49 9.04 6.76 3.56
N PRO A 50 9.91 5.98 4.23
CA PRO A 50 10.49 4.76 3.66
C PRO A 50 9.44 3.69 3.32
N THR A 51 8.27 3.76 3.94
CA THR A 51 7.13 2.89 3.61
C THR A 51 6.59 3.22 2.22
N GLU A 52 6.42 4.51 1.92
CA GLU A 52 5.84 4.96 0.65
C GLU A 52 6.81 4.70 -0.51
N GLU A 53 8.13 4.85 -0.28
CA GLU A 53 9.17 4.46 -1.25
C GLU A 53 9.08 2.97 -1.59
N ARG A 54 8.99 2.10 -0.59
CA ARG A 54 8.87 0.65 -0.81
C ARG A 54 7.60 0.28 -1.58
N LEU A 55 6.48 0.91 -1.23
CA LEU A 55 5.23 0.69 -1.95
C LEU A 55 5.36 1.14 -3.41
N ARG A 56 6.04 2.26 -3.67
CA ARG A 56 6.32 2.72 -5.04
C ARG A 56 7.31 1.79 -5.76
N ASP A 57 8.36 1.32 -5.12
CA ASP A 57 9.31 0.42 -5.76
C ASP A 57 8.65 -0.90 -6.14
N GLU A 58 7.73 -1.40 -5.30
CA GLU A 58 7.01 -2.65 -5.54
C GLU A 58 5.87 -2.49 -6.55
N PHE A 59 5.09 -1.41 -6.48
CA PHE A 59 3.83 -1.25 -7.23
C PHE A 59 3.80 -0.08 -8.22
N GLY A 60 4.83 0.76 -8.27
CA GLY A 60 4.85 2.00 -9.06
C GLY A 60 4.83 1.79 -10.57
N ASN A 61 5.26 0.61 -11.04
CA ASN A 61 5.18 0.21 -12.45
C ASN A 61 3.90 -0.60 -12.77
N THR A 62 3.01 -0.78 -11.79
CA THR A 62 1.78 -1.55 -11.94
C THR A 62 0.62 -0.64 -12.32
N ARG A 63 0.03 -0.89 -13.49
CA ARG A 63 -1.14 -0.11 -13.97
C ARG A 63 -2.44 -0.48 -13.23
N VAL A 64 -2.68 -1.79 -13.10
CA VAL A 64 -3.86 -2.36 -12.43
C VAL A 64 -3.43 -3.60 -11.65
N LEU A 65 -3.72 -3.61 -10.35
CA LEU A 65 -3.62 -4.77 -9.50
C LEU A 65 -4.91 -5.59 -9.62
N HIS A 66 -4.78 -6.87 -9.95
CA HIS A 66 -5.87 -7.82 -9.86
C HIS A 66 -5.70 -8.57 -8.55
N LEU A 67 -6.42 -8.14 -7.52
CA LEU A 67 -6.33 -8.74 -6.19
C LEU A 67 -7.36 -9.85 -6.04
N PRO A 68 -6.98 -11.09 -5.68
CA PRO A 68 -7.95 -12.13 -5.35
C PRO A 68 -8.88 -11.64 -4.24
N MET A 69 -10.19 -11.85 -4.37
CA MET A 69 -11.17 -11.32 -3.39
C MET A 69 -10.86 -11.76 -1.94
N HIS A 70 -10.37 -12.99 -1.77
CA HIS A 70 -10.03 -13.54 -0.44
C HIS A 70 -8.76 -12.93 0.17
N SER A 71 -7.91 -12.26 -0.63
CA SER A 71 -6.72 -11.57 -0.13
C SER A 71 -7.04 -10.18 0.42
N ILE A 72 -8.19 -9.62 0.05
CA ILE A 72 -8.60 -8.28 0.44
C ILE A 72 -9.14 -8.33 1.87
N VAL A 73 -8.54 -7.53 2.73
CA VAL A 73 -8.99 -7.35 4.12
C VAL A 73 -10.08 -6.30 4.18
N ARG A 74 -9.89 -5.15 3.49
CA ARG A 74 -10.85 -4.03 3.52
C ARG A 74 -10.68 -3.10 2.32
N ILE A 75 -11.79 -2.51 1.87
CA ILE A 75 -11.82 -1.40 0.92
C ILE A 75 -12.63 -0.27 1.56
N GLU A 76 -12.03 0.91 1.65
CA GLU A 76 -12.66 2.10 2.25
C GLU A 76 -12.64 3.23 1.23
N GLU A 77 -13.78 3.85 0.95
CA GLU A 77 -13.81 5.14 0.26
C GLU A 77 -13.56 6.24 1.30
N VAL A 78 -12.50 7.03 1.11
CA VAL A 78 -12.02 8.01 2.08
C VAL A 78 -11.89 9.39 1.46
N GLU A 79 -12.09 10.44 2.25
CA GLU A 79 -11.91 11.81 1.76
C GLU A 79 -10.43 12.22 1.63
N ARG A 80 -9.55 11.66 2.48
CA ARG A 80 -8.13 12.04 2.58
C ARG A 80 -7.24 10.82 2.81
N LYS A 81 -6.00 10.89 2.32
CA LYS A 81 -4.95 9.91 2.66
C LYS A 81 -4.57 10.05 4.13
N SER A 82 -4.34 8.91 4.79
CA SER A 82 -3.56 8.83 6.02
C SER A 82 -2.18 8.25 5.70
N GLN A 83 -1.26 8.28 6.66
CA GLN A 83 0.05 7.65 6.48
C GLN A 83 -0.12 6.17 6.11
N ALA A 84 0.52 5.73 5.02
CA ALA A 84 0.48 4.33 4.62
C ALA A 84 1.24 3.47 5.64
N SER A 85 0.84 2.21 5.75
CA SER A 85 1.53 1.26 6.61
C SER A 85 1.67 -0.10 5.94
N ILE A 86 2.80 -0.76 6.20
CA ILE A 86 3.01 -2.17 5.90
C ILE A 86 3.10 -2.89 7.25
N ARG A 87 2.36 -3.99 7.39
CA ARG A 87 2.36 -4.80 8.61
C ARG A 87 2.71 -6.24 8.30
N ASP A 88 3.39 -6.89 9.22
CA ASP A 88 3.56 -8.34 9.17
C ASP A 88 2.22 -9.02 9.43
N ALA A 89 1.85 -10.02 8.62
CA ALA A 89 0.53 -10.63 8.71
C ALA A 89 0.36 -11.57 9.91
N ALA A 90 1.44 -12.14 10.44
CA ALA A 90 1.40 -13.07 11.56
C ALA A 90 1.37 -12.34 12.91
N THR A 91 2.13 -11.25 13.02
CA THR A 91 2.33 -10.50 14.28
C THR A 91 1.54 -9.19 14.34
N GLY A 92 1.13 -8.64 13.18
CA GLY A 92 0.45 -7.33 13.09
C GLY A 92 1.38 -6.13 13.33
N GLU A 93 2.68 -6.38 13.58
CA GLU A 93 3.67 -5.35 13.83
C GLU A 93 3.92 -4.52 12.57
N ARG A 94 4.08 -3.20 12.75
CA ARG A 94 4.46 -2.30 11.65
C ARG A 94 5.87 -2.66 11.21
N VAL A 95 6.07 -2.91 9.93
CA VAL A 95 7.40 -3.19 9.37
C VAL A 95 8.18 -1.88 9.28
N VAL A 96 8.83 -1.50 10.37
CA VAL A 96 9.72 -0.34 10.44
C VAL A 96 11.13 -0.82 10.10
N THR A 97 11.81 -0.16 9.15
CA THR A 97 13.27 -0.35 9.01
C THR A 97 13.96 0.13 10.27
N PRO A 98 14.72 -0.71 10.97
CA PRO A 98 15.60 -0.23 12.02
C PRO A 98 16.58 0.76 11.40
N PHE A 99 16.66 1.96 11.98
CA PHE A 99 17.70 2.92 11.59
C PHE A 99 19.07 2.29 11.89
N PRO A 100 20.07 2.36 10.98
CA PRO A 100 21.37 1.78 11.24
C PRO A 100 22.00 2.47 12.44
N MET A 101 22.07 1.76 13.58
CA MET A 101 22.73 2.27 14.77
C MET A 101 24.25 2.18 14.57
N PRO A 102 25.00 3.27 14.81
CA PRO A 102 26.47 3.23 14.75
C PRO A 102 27.00 2.12 15.66
N GLY A 103 27.81 1.23 15.09
CA GLY A 103 28.39 0.10 15.81
C GLY A 103 29.11 0.58 17.08
N LYS A 104 28.79 -0.05 18.21
CA LYS A 104 29.37 0.27 19.52
C LYS A 104 30.90 0.11 19.43
N PRO A 105 31.72 1.13 19.75
CA PRO A 105 33.16 0.96 19.77
C PRO A 105 33.54 -0.07 20.85
N ARG A 106 34.48 -0.95 20.49
CA ARG A 106 34.98 -2.04 21.34
C ARG A 106 35.75 -1.54 22.55
#